data_AF-A0A920MDM4-F1
#
_entry.id   AF-A0A920MDM4-F1
#
_cell.length_a   1.000
_cell.length_b   1.000
_cell.length_c   1.000
_cell.angle_alpha   90.00
_cell.angle_beta   90.00
_cell.angle_gamma   90.00
#
_symmetry.space_group_name_H-M   'P 1'
#
loop_
_entity.id
_entity.type
_entity.pdbx_description
1 polymer ?
#
loop_
_entity_poly.entity_id
_entity_poly.type
_entity_poly.pdbx_seq_one_letter_code
_entity_poly.pdbx_strand_id
1 'polypeptide(L)' 'MWGEYSVDKKVISVEAGVTLGWSRYADTSIGIDRFGASAPGNQVMDALGVNTDNINKEVKEGGN' A
#
# COMPACT_ATOMS: atom_id res chain seq x y z
N MET A 1 -23.26 -20.44 -3.14
CA MET A 1 -22.16 -20.70 -4.08
C MET A 1 -21.26 -19.48 -4.04
N TRP A 2 -20.22 -19.53 -3.21
CA TRP A 2 -19.26 -18.44 -3.05
C TRP A 2 -18.41 -18.40 -4.31
N GLY A 3 -18.41 -17.28 -5.03
CA GLY A 3 -17.62 -17.13 -6.24
C GLY A 3 -16.15 -17.39 -5.92
N GLU A 4 -15.50 -18.17 -6.78
CA GLU A 4 -14.04 -18.34 -6.76
C GLU A 4 -13.38 -16.97 -6.61
N TYR A 5 -12.64 -16.78 -5.52
CA TYR A 5 -11.64 -15.74 -5.46
C TYR A 5 -10.67 -16.05 -6.60
N SER A 6 -10.71 -15.25 -7.67
CA SER A 6 -9.72 -15.35 -8.75
C SER A 6 -8.34 -15.15 -8.13
N VAL A 7 -7.50 -16.17 -8.27
CA VAL A 7 -6.10 -16.20 -7.85
C VAL A 7 -5.22 -15.22 -8.64
N ASP A 8 -5.80 -14.48 -9.59
CA ASP A 8 -5.10 -13.53 -10.47
C ASP A 8 -5.22 -12.06 -10.01
N LYS A 9 -5.86 -11.78 -8.87
CA LYS A 9 -5.99 -10.40 -8.37
C LYS A 9 -4.78 -10.01 -7.52
N LYS A 10 -4.00 -9.02 -8.00
CA LYS A 10 -2.93 -8.36 -7.24
C LYS A 10 -3.50 -7.80 -5.92
N VAL A 11 -2.88 -8.16 -4.81
CA VAL A 11 -3.21 -7.69 -3.46
C VAL A 11 -2.19 -6.64 -3.03
N ILE A 12 -2.68 -5.48 -2.59
CA ILE A 12 -1.84 -4.37 -2.12
C ILE A 12 -2.17 -4.12 -0.64
N SER A 13 -1.16 -4.14 0.24
CA SER A 13 -1.31 -3.70 1.62
C SER A 13 -1.03 -2.19 1.75
N VAL A 14 -1.77 -1.52 2.63
CA VAL A 14 -1.59 -0.09 2.93
C VAL A 14 -1.63 0.10 4.44
N GLU A 15 -0.51 0.49 5.02
CA GLU A 15 -0.39 0.75 6.46
C GLU A 15 0.59 1.89 6.71
N ALA A 16 0.29 2.81 7.62
CA ALA A 16 1.22 3.85 8.07
C ALA A 16 2.29 3.31 9.05
N GLY A 17 2.90 2.18 8.69
CA GLY A 17 3.90 1.43 9.46
C GLY A 17 4.91 0.74 8.55
N VAL A 18 5.85 -0.01 9.13
CA VAL A 18 6.90 -0.70 8.35
C VAL A 18 6.30 -1.78 7.45
N THR A 19 6.89 -1.98 6.27
CA THR A 19 6.41 -2.97 5.30
C THR A 19 6.79 -4.41 5.67
N LEU A 20 7.75 -4.57 6.58
CA LEU A 20 8.27 -5.87 7.00
C LEU A 20 7.15 -6.81 7.48
N GLY A 21 7.00 -7.94 6.78
CA GLY A 21 6.03 -8.99 7.10
C GLY A 21 4.79 -9.02 6.20
N TRP A 22 4.49 -7.91 5.51
CA TRP A 22 3.32 -7.82 4.64
C TRP A 22 3.40 -8.67 3.37
N SER A 23 4.60 -9.03 2.93
CA SER A 23 4.82 -9.94 1.79
C SER A 23 4.22 -11.34 1.97
N ARG A 24 3.77 -11.69 3.19
CA ARG A 24 3.02 -12.93 3.45
C ARG A 24 1.57 -12.87 2.98
N TYR A 25 1.03 -11.66 2.77
CA TYR A 25 -0.39 -11.41 2.52
C TYR A 25 -0.67 -10.56 1.28
N ALA A 26 0.32 -9.78 0.82
CA ALA A 26 0.18 -8.86 -0.29
C ALA A 26 1.39 -8.94 -1.23
N ASP A 27 1.14 -8.71 -2.51
CA ASP A 27 2.18 -8.66 -3.56
C ASP A 27 2.97 -7.36 -3.51
N THR A 28 2.35 -6.29 -3.00
CA THR A 28 2.96 -4.97 -2.86
C THR A 28 2.49 -4.32 -1.56
N SER A 29 3.37 -3.57 -0.92
CA SER A 29 3.10 -2.92 0.37
C SER A 29 3.44 -1.45 0.31
N ILE A 30 2.44 -0.61 0.55
CA ILE A 30 2.58 0.83 0.73
C ILE A 30 2.68 1.09 2.23
N GLY A 31 3.86 1.52 2.68
CA GLY A 31 4.12 1.83 4.08
C GLY A 31 5.34 2.72 4.27
N ILE A 32 5.83 2.77 5.50
CA ILE A 32 6.85 3.73 5.96
C ILE A 32 8.03 2.96 6.57
N ASP A 33 9.10 2.80 5.79
CA ASP A 33 10.34 2.12 6.21
C ASP A 33 11.45 3.09 6.68
N ARG A 34 11.04 4.28 7.09
CA ARG A 34 11.90 5.31 7.69
C ARG A 34 11.23 5.95 8.89
N PHE A 35 11.96 6.72 9.69
CA PHE A 35 11.34 7.54 10.71
C PHE A 35 10.40 8.60 10.12
N GLY A 36 9.43 9.02 10.93
CA GLY A 36 8.44 10.03 10.57
C GLY A 36 9.01 11.45 10.50
N ALA A 37 8.11 12.43 10.49
CA ALA A 37 8.43 13.85 10.48
C ALA A 37 7.45 14.63 11.37
N SER A 38 7.83 15.84 11.78
CA SER A 38 6.97 16.73 12.57
C SER A 38 6.28 17.74 11.65
N ALA A 39 4.98 17.54 11.43
CA ALA A 39 4.07 18.41 10.68
C ALA A 39 2.62 17.91 10.88
N PRO A 40 1.60 18.63 10.38
CA PRO A 40 0.23 18.11 10.36
C PRO A 40 0.14 16.74 9.70
N GLY A 41 -0.64 15.82 10.28
CA GLY A 41 -0.64 14.41 9.89
C GLY A 41 -0.96 14.16 8.41
N ASN A 42 -1.85 14.97 7.81
CA ASN A 42 -2.16 14.89 6.39
C ASN A 42 -0.95 15.22 5.50
N GLN A 43 -0.17 16.24 5.86
CA GLN A 43 1.05 16.60 5.13
C GLN A 43 2.12 15.53 5.29
N VAL A 44 2.25 14.96 6.50
CA VAL A 44 3.23 13.91 6.78
C VAL A 44 2.89 12.63 6.02
N MET A 45 1.63 12.19 6.00
CA MET A 45 1.19 11.01 5.24
C MET A 45 1.40 11.17 3.74
N ASP A 46 1.05 12.35 3.19
CA ASP A 46 1.24 12.65 1.78
C ASP A 46 2.72 12.63 1.39
N ALA A 47 3.58 13.29 2.18
CA ALA A 47 5.02 13.29 1.97
C ALA A 47 5.69 11.93 2.21
N LEU A 48 5.02 11.02 2.92
CA LEU A 48 5.45 9.64 3.15
C LEU A 48 4.94 8.67 2.08
N GLY A 49 4.13 9.13 1.13
CA GLY A 49 3.59 8.29 0.06
C GLY A 49 2.43 7.38 0.48
N VAL A 50 1.88 7.58 1.68
CA VAL A 50 0.64 6.92 2.13
C VAL A 50 -0.53 7.82 1.72
N ASN A 51 -0.76 7.89 0.41
CA ASN A 51 -1.80 8.72 -0.20
C ASN A 51 -2.48 7.99 -1.38
N THR A 52 -3.60 8.53 -1.84
CA THR A 52 -4.40 7.92 -2.91
C THR A 52 -3.70 7.91 -4.25
N ASP A 53 -2.80 8.86 -4.52
CA ASP A 53 -2.08 8.95 -5.78
C ASP A 53 -1.09 7.79 -5.94
N ASN A 54 -0.36 7.47 -4.86
CA ASN A 54 0.55 6.33 -4.84
C ASN A 54 -0.21 5.01 -4.92
N ILE A 55 -1.34 4.88 -4.22
CA ILE A 55 -2.22 3.70 -4.34
C ILE A 55 -2.71 3.53 -5.77
N ASN A 56 -3.19 4.61 -6.39
CA ASN A 56 -3.69 4.58 -7.76
C ASN A 56 -2.60 4.20 -8.78
N LYS A 57 -1.36 4.62 -8.53
CA LYS A 57 -0.20 4.21 -9.33
C LYS A 57 0.02 2.70 -9.23
N GLU A 58 0.10 2.16 -8.01
CA GLU A 58 0.33 0.72 -7.78
C GLU A 58 -0.77 -0.18 -8.33
N VAL A 59 -2.03 0.29 -8.29
CA VAL A 59 -3.17 -0.41 -8.87
C VAL A 59 -3.08 -0.46 -10.40
N LYS A 60 -2.65 0.64 -11.05
CA LYS A 60 -2.56 0.71 -12.52
C LYS A 60 -1.34 -0.01 -13.08
N GLU A 61 -0.20 0.06 -12.39
CA GLU A 61 1.03 -0.64 -12.81
C GLU A 61 0.92 -2.17 -12.69
N GLY A 62 -0.02 -2.67 -11.88
CA GLY A 62 -0.33 -4.09 -11.76
C GLY A 62 -1.36 -4.64 -12.77
N GLY A 63 -1.87 -3.81 -13.69
CA GLY A 63 -2.83 -4.23 -14.71
C GLY A 63 -2.15 -4.61 -16.03
N ASN A 64 -1.71 -5.86 -16.15
CA ASN A 64 -1.52 -6.54 -17.44
C ASN A 64 -2.64 -7.56 -17.65
#